data_AF-A0A6S6SCY7-F1
#
_entry.id   AF-A0A6S6SCY7-F1
#
_cell.length_a   1.000
_cell.length_b   1.000
_cell.length_c   1.000
_cell.angle_alpha   90.00
_cell.angle_beta   90.00
_cell.angle_gamma   90.00
#
_symmetry.space_group_name_H-M   'P 1'
#
loop_
_entity.id
_entity.type
_entity.pdbx_description
1 polymer ?
#
loop_
_entity_poly.entity_id
_entity_poly.type
_entity_poly.pdbx_seq_one_letter_code
_entity_poly.pdbx_strand_id
1 'polypeptide(L)'
;MKKLHFVCTFESDIVLHASSNTEGKIEKLDYIPGSNFLGMVARDYKGFGADAFDVFHSGKVCFSDGHTLENDEHTLAMPFSFQAYKGVSFEKAIEKQQLFTHHHLTETDFDDAIKNKTQFKQQRKGFFTPSGRLVNYSHSYRQKSAYDKKKRRSKDSYMFGYYALPSETKWAFTVSIDDSMLGCKDKITSLLTSARKLGKSKSTEYGRVKIEDIEEAEDTPEAIEIQTINGEQEYLYLYAKSRLALTDSHGINSFTPSIESLGFNKDDSVSVDWNKSQIRTSRYTPYVGARRNFDPERLVIDKGSVIVVRVPKGFNTSGFQEKINKPIGLYISEGHGEVIVNPSWLLCKKVNFTRTTTTTLSTSSFTDNPLDQWLASQREQQDSELKILAEVQQFIADNPSVKHKKSQWGQVRSRCRSAKNNKQIYDFLFSETIENGHKKGFLLHGKAKEKWSDYLIDDLKSKYNANKDSGTEYLDFIKLLSMYAPKKDNRGGE
;
A
#
# COMPACT_ATOMS: atom_id res chain seq x y z
N MET A 1 -31.52 4.03 7.70
CA MET A 1 -30.63 3.27 6.80
C MET A 1 -29.99 2.14 7.57
N LYS A 2 -30.38 0.91 7.27
CA LYS A 2 -29.78 -0.31 7.79
C LYS A 2 -28.47 -0.60 7.06
N LYS A 3 -27.41 -0.99 7.78
CA LYS A 3 -26.13 -1.38 7.19
C LYS A 3 -25.98 -2.90 7.23
N LEU A 4 -25.66 -3.47 6.07
CA LEU A 4 -25.24 -4.85 5.91
C LEU A 4 -23.72 -4.89 5.82
N HIS A 5 -23.08 -5.86 6.47
CA HIS A 5 -21.63 -5.94 6.57
C HIS A 5 -21.13 -7.19 5.84
N PHE A 6 -20.08 -7.04 5.04
CA PHE A 6 -19.55 -8.12 4.22
C PHE A 6 -18.03 -8.19 4.28
N VAL A 7 -17.47 -9.40 4.29
CA VAL A 7 -16.05 -9.66 3.99
C VAL A 7 -15.93 -10.27 2.61
N CYS A 8 -15.09 -9.67 1.78
CA CYS A 8 -14.66 -10.19 0.48
C CYS A 8 -13.23 -10.74 0.62
N THR A 9 -13.08 -12.05 0.55
CA THR A 9 -11.79 -12.75 0.55
C THR A 9 -11.33 -13.00 -0.88
N PHE A 10 -10.08 -12.63 -1.20
CA PHE A 10 -9.50 -12.86 -2.52
C PHE A 10 -8.96 -14.28 -2.64
N GLU A 11 -9.56 -15.13 -3.46
CA GLU A 11 -9.09 -16.50 -3.73
C GLU A 11 -8.02 -16.55 -4.83
N SER A 12 -7.85 -15.45 -5.55
CA SER A 12 -6.80 -15.25 -6.56
C SER A 12 -6.47 -13.76 -6.64
N ASP A 13 -5.33 -13.43 -7.23
CA ASP A 13 -4.92 -12.04 -7.49
C ASP A 13 -6.06 -11.24 -8.17
N ILE A 14 -6.30 -10.01 -7.72
CA ILE A 14 -7.36 -9.14 -8.25
C ILE A 14 -6.77 -7.93 -8.95
N VAL A 15 -7.11 -7.75 -10.23
CA VAL A 15 -6.69 -6.61 -11.03
C VAL A 15 -7.73 -5.48 -10.93
N LEU A 16 -7.36 -4.37 -10.29
CA LEU A 16 -8.16 -3.15 -10.21
C LEU A 16 -7.38 -1.98 -10.81
N HIS A 17 -7.92 -1.39 -11.87
CA HIS A 17 -7.30 -0.23 -12.52
C HIS A 17 -7.98 1.05 -12.01
N ALA A 18 -7.19 2.10 -11.77
CA ALA A 18 -7.71 3.43 -11.46
C ALA A 18 -8.18 4.17 -12.71
N SER A 19 -7.66 3.81 -13.89
CA SER A 19 -8.05 4.38 -15.18
C SER A 19 -8.31 3.29 -16.23
N SER A 20 -9.00 3.67 -17.30
CA SER A 20 -9.26 2.79 -18.43
C SER A 20 -8.03 2.51 -19.29
N ASN A 21 -6.93 3.23 -19.04
CA ASN A 21 -5.73 3.14 -19.85
C ASN A 21 -5.13 1.72 -19.76
N THR A 22 -4.87 1.12 -20.93
CA THR A 22 -4.26 -0.21 -21.07
C THR A 22 -2.82 -0.14 -21.54
N GLU A 23 -2.33 1.05 -21.91
CA GLU A 23 -1.00 1.29 -22.45
C GLU A 23 -0.21 2.22 -21.52
N GLY A 24 1.08 1.93 -21.32
CA GLY A 24 1.96 2.73 -20.45
C GLY A 24 1.76 2.47 -18.96
N LYS A 25 1.92 3.53 -18.15
CA LYS A 25 1.87 3.44 -16.68
C LYS A 25 0.42 3.32 -16.20
N ILE A 26 -0.05 2.08 -16.05
CA ILE A 26 -1.37 1.77 -15.50
C ILE A 26 -1.43 2.25 -14.04
N GLU A 27 -2.37 3.14 -13.75
CA GLU A 27 -2.65 3.55 -12.38
C GLU A 27 -3.42 2.44 -11.65
N LYS A 28 -2.96 2.13 -10.44
CA LYS A 28 -3.47 1.03 -9.62
C LYS A 28 -4.38 1.58 -8.52
N LEU A 29 -5.37 0.79 -8.14
CA LEU A 29 -6.17 1.04 -6.94
C LEU A 29 -5.67 0.18 -5.79
N ASP A 30 -5.69 0.78 -4.60
CA ASP A 30 -5.32 0.15 -3.33
C ASP A 30 -6.57 -0.15 -2.47
N TYR A 31 -7.76 -0.11 -3.09
CA TYR A 31 -9.07 -0.39 -2.49
C TYR A 31 -10.04 -0.91 -3.57
N ILE A 32 -11.16 -1.49 -3.17
CA ILE A 32 -12.22 -1.95 -4.07
C ILE A 32 -13.30 -0.87 -4.20
N PRO A 33 -13.53 -0.26 -5.37
CA PRO A 33 -14.62 0.70 -5.52
C PRO A 33 -16.00 0.08 -5.23
N GLY A 34 -16.88 0.84 -4.57
CA GLY A 34 -18.26 0.42 -4.31
C GLY A 34 -19.04 0.03 -5.57
N SER A 35 -18.75 0.71 -6.69
CA SER A 35 -19.29 0.39 -8.02
C SER A 35 -18.98 -1.04 -8.49
N ASN A 36 -17.91 -1.67 -8.01
CA ASN A 36 -17.62 -3.07 -8.31
C ASN A 36 -18.64 -4.02 -7.66
N PHE A 37 -19.05 -3.76 -6.42
CA PHE A 37 -20.07 -4.54 -5.71
C PHE A 37 -21.47 -4.24 -6.27
N LEU A 38 -21.78 -2.97 -6.52
CA LEU A 38 -22.98 -2.56 -7.25
C LEU A 38 -23.09 -3.32 -8.58
N GLY A 39 -22.00 -3.38 -9.35
CA GLY A 39 -21.93 -4.09 -10.62
C GLY A 39 -22.10 -5.61 -10.51
N MET A 40 -21.85 -6.23 -9.35
CA MET A 40 -22.18 -7.63 -9.12
C MET A 40 -23.69 -7.84 -8.99
N VAL A 41 -24.35 -7.00 -8.19
CA VAL A 41 -25.80 -7.05 -7.96
C VAL A 41 -26.57 -6.64 -9.21
N ALA A 42 -26.09 -5.64 -9.95
CA ALA A 42 -26.70 -5.16 -11.19
C ALA A 42 -26.68 -6.19 -12.34
N ARG A 43 -26.01 -7.34 -12.18
CA ARG A 43 -26.17 -8.45 -13.14
C ARG A 43 -27.60 -8.96 -13.21
N ASP A 44 -28.34 -8.86 -12.11
CA ASP A 44 -29.76 -9.19 -12.04
C ASP A 44 -30.65 -7.92 -12.04
N TYR A 45 -30.22 -6.86 -12.73
CA TYR A 45 -30.97 -5.58 -12.80
C TYR A 45 -32.45 -5.79 -13.13
N LYS A 46 -32.76 -6.65 -14.11
CA LYS A 46 -34.13 -6.95 -14.53
C LYS A 46 -34.95 -7.62 -13.43
N GLY A 47 -34.33 -8.45 -12.60
CA GLY A 47 -35.02 -9.15 -11.53
C GLY A 47 -35.51 -8.21 -10.42
N PHE A 48 -34.99 -6.98 -10.34
CA PHE A 48 -35.48 -5.98 -9.37
C PHE A 48 -36.73 -5.25 -9.84
N GLY A 49 -37.17 -5.40 -11.10
CA GLY A 49 -38.41 -4.83 -11.59
C GLY A 49 -38.51 -3.31 -11.35
N ALA A 50 -39.59 -2.88 -10.70
CA ALA A 50 -39.83 -1.46 -10.39
C ALA A 50 -38.81 -0.87 -9.41
N ASP A 51 -38.19 -1.70 -8.56
CA ASP A 51 -37.24 -1.27 -7.54
C ASP A 51 -35.83 -0.98 -8.11
N ALA A 52 -35.57 -1.36 -9.36
CA ALA A 52 -34.23 -1.29 -9.95
C ALA A 52 -33.64 0.13 -9.92
N PHE A 53 -34.45 1.16 -10.20
CA PHE A 53 -33.96 2.54 -10.14
C PHE A 53 -33.51 2.91 -8.71
N ASP A 54 -34.30 2.53 -7.73
CA ASP A 54 -34.02 2.87 -6.34
C ASP A 54 -32.81 2.12 -5.80
N VAL A 55 -32.62 0.86 -6.20
CA VAL A 55 -31.46 0.05 -5.81
C VAL A 55 -30.16 0.53 -6.44
N PHE A 56 -30.18 1.02 -7.69
CA PHE A 56 -28.92 1.29 -8.42
C PHE A 56 -28.61 2.78 -8.64
N HIS A 57 -29.59 3.66 -8.60
CA HIS A 57 -29.45 5.04 -9.09
C HIS A 57 -29.92 6.12 -8.10
N SER A 58 -30.86 5.81 -7.20
CA SER A 58 -31.46 6.83 -6.32
C SER A 58 -30.58 7.23 -5.12
N GLY A 59 -29.60 6.41 -4.74
CA GLY A 59 -28.87 6.56 -3.48
C GLY A 59 -29.62 6.03 -2.24
N LYS A 60 -30.78 5.37 -2.40
CA LYS A 60 -31.45 4.62 -1.32
C LYS A 60 -30.72 3.33 -0.97
N VAL A 61 -29.95 2.77 -1.90
CA VAL A 61 -29.02 1.67 -1.64
C VAL A 61 -27.61 2.12 -2.03
N CYS A 62 -26.68 2.01 -1.10
CA CYS A 62 -25.31 2.51 -1.24
C CYS A 62 -24.31 1.39 -0.99
N PHE A 63 -23.47 1.12 -1.98
CA PHE A 63 -22.41 0.10 -1.89
C PHE A 63 -21.11 0.80 -1.52
N SER A 64 -20.62 0.64 -0.29
CA SER A 64 -19.38 1.33 0.14
C SER A 64 -18.15 0.78 -0.56
N ASP A 65 -17.07 1.55 -0.55
CA ASP A 65 -15.76 1.04 -0.94
C ASP A 65 -15.35 -0.11 -0.01
N GLY A 66 -14.64 -1.10 -0.59
CA GLY A 66 -14.01 -2.19 0.13
C GLY A 66 -12.60 -1.83 0.55
N HIS A 67 -12.35 -1.90 1.86
CA HIS A 67 -11.07 -1.62 2.51
C HIS A 67 -10.57 -2.88 3.21
N THR A 68 -9.26 -3.04 3.37
CA THR A 68 -8.79 -4.26 4.02
C THR A 68 -9.14 -4.30 5.49
N LEU A 69 -9.17 -5.52 6.00
CA LEU A 69 -9.10 -5.80 7.41
C LEU A 69 -7.66 -6.12 7.78
N GLU A 70 -7.13 -5.42 8.78
CA GLU A 70 -5.80 -5.67 9.36
C GLU A 70 -5.98 -6.02 10.84
N ASN A 71 -5.71 -7.27 11.22
CA ASN A 71 -6.06 -7.80 12.55
C ASN A 71 -7.53 -7.55 12.91
N ASP A 72 -8.42 -7.80 11.94
CA ASP A 72 -9.87 -7.57 12.03
C ASP A 72 -10.30 -6.11 12.28
N GLU A 73 -9.36 -5.14 12.27
CA GLU A 73 -9.67 -3.72 12.29
C GLU A 73 -9.84 -3.17 10.86
N HIS A 74 -10.83 -2.29 10.68
CA HIS A 74 -11.00 -1.55 9.42
C HIS A 74 -9.85 -0.60 9.18
N THR A 75 -9.39 -0.54 7.94
CA THR A 75 -8.39 0.41 7.50
C THR A 75 -9.01 1.67 6.89
N LEU A 76 -8.46 2.84 7.21
CA LEU A 76 -8.85 4.15 6.70
C LEU A 76 -7.74 4.75 5.85
N ALA A 77 -8.08 5.53 4.83
CA ALA A 77 -7.07 6.19 3.99
C ALA A 77 -6.24 7.19 4.81
N MET A 78 -4.93 7.24 4.58
CA MET A 78 -4.05 8.19 5.27
C MET A 78 -4.60 9.64 5.20
N PRO A 79 -4.88 10.31 6.34
CA PRO A 79 -5.34 11.68 6.34
C PRO A 79 -4.27 12.60 5.74
N PHE A 80 -4.63 13.37 4.74
CA PHE A 80 -3.73 14.34 4.11
C PHE A 80 -3.39 15.50 5.05
N SER A 81 -4.10 15.67 6.15
CA SER A 81 -3.71 16.61 7.21
C SER A 81 -2.52 16.13 8.04
N PHE A 82 -2.16 14.85 8.00
CA PHE A 82 -1.02 14.34 8.77
C PHE A 82 0.32 14.79 8.20
N GLN A 83 1.18 15.29 9.08
CA GLN A 83 2.51 15.75 8.77
C GLN A 83 3.52 15.12 9.73
N ALA A 84 4.68 14.74 9.22
CA ALA A 84 5.84 14.41 10.03
C ALA A 84 7.07 15.11 9.48
N TYR A 85 8.18 15.14 10.22
CA TYR A 85 9.42 15.68 9.67
C TYR A 85 9.89 14.87 8.45
N LYS A 86 10.43 15.58 7.46
CA LYS A 86 10.94 14.98 6.22
C LYS A 86 12.01 13.94 6.54
N GLY A 87 11.82 12.73 6.02
CA GLY A 87 12.72 11.58 6.25
C GLY A 87 12.29 10.67 7.40
N VAL A 88 11.27 11.05 8.18
CA VAL A 88 10.67 10.20 9.21
C VAL A 88 9.53 9.39 8.58
N SER A 89 9.56 8.06 8.74
CA SER A 89 8.44 7.18 8.32
C SER A 89 7.24 7.38 9.25
N PHE A 90 6.06 6.97 8.81
CA PHE A 90 4.84 7.13 9.61
C PHE A 90 4.93 6.42 10.97
N GLU A 91 5.46 5.19 10.99
CA GLU A 91 5.62 4.39 12.21
C GLU A 91 6.59 5.06 13.18
N LYS A 92 7.75 5.51 12.67
CA LYS A 92 8.73 6.26 13.48
C LYS A 92 8.18 7.60 13.96
N ALA A 93 7.31 8.24 13.18
CA ALA A 93 6.66 9.48 13.59
C ALA A 93 5.69 9.24 14.75
N ILE A 94 4.96 8.12 14.77
CA ILE A 94 4.13 7.73 15.91
C ILE A 94 5.01 7.43 17.12
N GLU A 95 6.02 6.56 16.97
CA GLU A 95 6.91 6.15 18.07
C GLU A 95 7.59 7.34 18.76
N LYS A 96 8.00 8.33 17.99
CA LYS A 96 8.67 9.54 18.50
C LYS A 96 7.72 10.68 18.86
N GLN A 97 6.41 10.48 18.74
CA GLN A 97 5.40 11.55 18.89
C GLN A 97 5.69 12.78 18.01
N GLN A 98 6.10 12.50 16.78
CA GLN A 98 6.44 13.45 15.71
C GLN A 98 5.44 13.39 14.54
N LEU A 99 4.23 12.87 14.79
CA LEU A 99 3.11 12.93 13.86
C LEU A 99 2.19 14.08 14.29
N PHE A 100 1.97 15.01 13.39
CA PHE A 100 1.24 16.25 13.63
C PHE A 100 0.05 16.40 12.68
N THR A 101 -0.97 17.12 13.10
CA THR A 101 -2.10 17.53 12.26
C THR A 101 -1.91 18.95 11.76
N HIS A 102 -1.97 19.14 10.43
CA HIS A 102 -1.69 20.41 9.77
C HIS A 102 -2.49 21.59 10.31
N HIS A 103 -3.80 21.44 10.50
CA HIS A 103 -4.71 22.52 10.92
C HIS A 103 -4.53 22.98 12.37
N HIS A 104 -3.64 22.32 13.13
CA HIS A 104 -3.22 22.71 14.48
C HIS A 104 -1.76 23.19 14.53
N LEU A 105 -1.06 23.22 13.40
CA LEU A 105 0.28 23.82 13.29
C LEU A 105 0.15 25.34 13.17
N THR A 106 0.96 26.06 13.94
CA THR A 106 1.05 27.53 13.93
C THR A 106 2.28 27.99 13.13
N GLU A 107 2.32 29.27 12.76
CA GLU A 107 3.51 29.87 12.09
C GLU A 107 4.78 29.63 12.91
N THR A 108 4.69 29.73 14.23
CA THR A 108 5.81 29.43 15.15
C THR A 108 6.33 28.00 15.03
N ASP A 109 5.46 27.00 14.77
CA ASP A 109 5.90 25.62 14.55
C ASP A 109 6.73 25.48 13.27
N PHE A 110 6.32 26.19 12.21
CA PHE A 110 7.05 26.20 10.94
C PHE A 110 8.39 26.92 11.11
N ASP A 111 8.43 28.05 11.81
CA ASP A 111 9.66 28.78 12.12
C ASP A 111 10.63 27.93 12.94
N ASP A 112 10.13 27.22 13.95
CA ASP A 112 10.96 26.33 14.77
C ASP A 112 11.46 25.12 13.97
N ALA A 113 10.65 24.58 13.06
CA ALA A 113 11.12 23.55 12.14
C ALA A 113 12.28 24.05 11.27
N ILE A 114 12.16 25.28 10.72
CA ILE A 114 13.20 25.93 9.91
C ILE A 114 14.48 26.18 10.72
N LYS A 115 14.38 26.75 11.93
CA LYS A 115 15.53 26.96 12.84
C LYS A 115 16.27 25.66 13.12
N ASN A 116 15.53 24.57 13.31
CA ASN A 116 16.08 23.24 13.54
C ASN A 116 16.53 22.52 12.26
N LYS A 117 16.54 23.19 11.09
CA LYS A 117 16.88 22.61 9.77
C LYS A 117 16.04 21.37 9.43
N THR A 118 14.81 21.33 9.92
CA THR A 118 13.80 20.31 9.61
C THR A 118 12.69 20.91 8.77
N GLN A 119 11.87 20.05 8.18
CA GLN A 119 10.73 20.49 7.37
C GLN A 119 9.59 19.49 7.55
N PHE A 120 8.37 19.99 7.74
CA PHE A 120 7.20 19.13 7.72
C PHE A 120 6.93 18.58 6.32
N LYS A 121 6.53 17.32 6.26
CA LYS A 121 6.14 16.61 5.05
C LYS A 121 4.84 15.87 5.32
N GLN A 122 3.89 16.10 4.43
CA GLN A 122 2.61 15.41 4.43
C GLN A 122 2.77 13.89 4.26
N GLN A 123 2.04 13.12 5.06
CA GLN A 123 1.87 11.68 4.92
C GLN A 123 0.75 11.42 3.92
N ARG A 124 1.02 10.64 2.87
CA ARG A 124 0.17 10.58 1.66
C ARG A 124 -0.17 9.18 1.18
N LYS A 125 0.49 8.16 1.72
CA LYS A 125 0.45 6.80 1.18
C LYS A 125 0.02 5.82 2.25
N GLY A 126 -0.65 4.78 1.79
CA GLY A 126 -1.13 3.70 2.63
C GLY A 126 -2.44 4.02 3.31
N PHE A 127 -2.88 3.04 4.08
CA PHE A 127 -4.01 3.11 4.98
C PHE A 127 -3.48 3.03 6.40
N PHE A 128 -4.30 3.44 7.36
CA PHE A 128 -3.99 3.25 8.77
C PHE A 128 -5.17 2.59 9.47
N THR A 129 -4.88 1.78 10.48
CA THR A 129 -5.89 1.32 11.42
C THR A 129 -6.12 2.41 12.48
N PRO A 130 -7.32 2.49 13.08
CA PRO A 130 -7.55 3.39 14.22
C PRO A 130 -6.59 3.15 15.40
N SER A 131 -6.03 1.94 15.54
CA SER A 131 -4.94 1.63 16.49
C SER A 131 -3.56 2.17 16.10
N GLY A 132 -3.44 2.86 14.96
CA GLY A 132 -2.23 3.56 14.52
C GLY A 132 -1.25 2.72 13.70
N ARG A 133 -1.68 1.59 13.13
CA ARG A 133 -0.81 0.77 12.26
C ARG A 133 -0.88 1.25 10.84
N LEU A 134 0.27 1.38 10.18
CA LEU A 134 0.31 1.62 8.74
C LEU A 134 0.10 0.31 7.99
N VAL A 135 -0.81 0.33 7.03
CA VAL A 135 -1.07 -0.79 6.13
C VAL A 135 -0.76 -0.34 4.70
N ASN A 136 0.15 -1.05 4.06
CA ASN A 136 0.54 -0.83 2.67
C ASN A 136 0.43 -2.13 1.89
N TYR A 137 0.00 -2.05 0.63
CA TYR A 137 -0.08 -3.22 -0.24
C TYR A 137 1.03 -3.22 -1.27
N SER A 138 1.66 -4.38 -1.41
CA SER A 138 2.48 -4.68 -2.57
C SER A 138 1.55 -5.19 -3.68
N HIS A 139 1.66 -4.61 -4.87
CA HIS A 139 1.00 -5.16 -6.05
C HIS A 139 1.94 -6.14 -6.72
N SER A 140 1.43 -7.30 -7.09
CA SER A 140 2.15 -8.22 -7.97
C SER A 140 2.10 -7.64 -9.39
N TYR A 141 3.27 -7.49 -10.03
CA TYR A 141 3.33 -7.11 -11.44
C TYR A 141 3.60 -8.34 -12.30
N ARG A 142 2.74 -8.59 -13.29
CA ARG A 142 2.94 -9.64 -14.29
C ARG A 142 2.82 -9.07 -15.69
N GLN A 143 3.80 -9.36 -16.53
CA GLN A 143 3.82 -8.98 -17.93
C GLN A 143 3.50 -10.19 -18.81
N LYS A 144 2.63 -9.99 -19.80
CA LYS A 144 2.14 -11.03 -20.70
C LYS A 144 2.21 -10.56 -22.15
N SER A 145 2.36 -11.51 -23.06
CA SER A 145 2.21 -11.30 -24.50
C SER A 145 1.04 -12.13 -25.02
N ALA A 146 0.32 -11.60 -26.00
CA ALA A 146 -0.67 -12.40 -26.72
C ALA A 146 0.03 -13.41 -27.64
N TYR A 147 -0.52 -14.61 -27.78
CA TYR A 147 0.01 -15.65 -28.66
C TYR A 147 -0.64 -15.59 -30.05
N ASP A 148 0.17 -15.47 -31.11
CA ASP A 148 -0.28 -15.61 -32.49
C ASP A 148 -0.33 -17.10 -32.87
N LYS A 149 -1.53 -17.66 -32.89
CA LYS A 149 -1.75 -19.07 -33.25
C LYS A 149 -1.32 -19.41 -34.68
N LYS A 150 -1.37 -18.46 -35.63
CA LYS A 150 -1.00 -18.70 -37.03
C LYS A 150 0.51 -18.71 -37.21
N LYS A 151 1.19 -17.69 -36.68
CA LYS A 151 2.65 -17.56 -36.76
C LYS A 151 3.41 -18.39 -35.70
N ARG A 152 2.67 -19.02 -34.77
CA ARG A 152 3.17 -19.81 -33.64
C ARG A 152 4.21 -19.06 -32.79
N ARG A 153 4.06 -17.74 -32.66
CA ARG A 153 4.97 -16.85 -31.91
C ARG A 153 4.17 -15.82 -31.13
N SER A 154 4.81 -15.02 -30.29
CA SER A 154 4.17 -13.85 -29.68
C SER A 154 3.65 -12.90 -30.76
N LYS A 155 2.44 -12.38 -30.57
CA LYS A 155 1.82 -11.42 -31.46
C LYS A 155 2.52 -10.07 -31.31
N ASP A 156 3.03 -9.55 -32.42
CA ASP A 156 3.77 -8.28 -32.48
C ASP A 156 2.90 -7.13 -31.93
N SER A 157 3.45 -6.32 -31.03
CA SER A 157 2.78 -5.18 -30.36
C SER A 157 1.64 -5.53 -29.39
N TYR A 158 1.46 -6.80 -29.00
CA TYR A 158 0.45 -7.22 -28.02
C TYR A 158 1.10 -7.66 -26.71
N MET A 159 1.80 -6.73 -26.06
CA MET A 159 2.38 -6.92 -24.73
C MET A 159 1.66 -6.04 -23.73
N PHE A 160 1.26 -6.62 -22.60
CA PHE A 160 0.51 -5.92 -21.56
C PHE A 160 0.97 -6.35 -20.17
N GLY A 161 0.92 -5.42 -19.23
CA GLY A 161 1.23 -5.65 -17.82
C GLY A 161 -0.03 -5.55 -16.96
N TYR A 162 -0.08 -6.35 -15.89
CA TYR A 162 -1.10 -6.22 -14.84
C TYR A 162 -0.43 -5.96 -13.51
N TYR A 163 -0.97 -4.99 -12.78
CA TYR A 163 -0.78 -4.86 -11.34
C TYR A 163 -1.98 -5.47 -10.66
N ALA A 164 -1.76 -6.45 -9.78
CA ALA A 164 -2.82 -7.10 -9.05
C ALA A 164 -2.60 -6.98 -7.55
N LEU A 165 -3.71 -6.83 -6.82
CA LEU A 165 -3.75 -7.04 -5.37
C LEU A 165 -3.62 -8.54 -5.09
N PRO A 166 -2.83 -8.93 -4.09
CA PRO A 166 -2.54 -10.33 -3.82
C PRO A 166 -3.79 -11.08 -3.33
N SER A 167 -3.86 -12.37 -3.68
CA SER A 167 -4.77 -13.33 -3.06
C SER A 167 -4.58 -13.42 -1.54
N GLU A 168 -5.51 -14.10 -0.87
CA GLU A 168 -5.50 -14.35 0.59
C GLU A 168 -5.65 -13.09 1.45
N THR A 169 -6.08 -11.99 0.84
CA THR A 169 -6.43 -10.75 1.53
C THR A 169 -7.92 -10.65 1.79
N LYS A 170 -8.29 -10.10 2.95
CA LYS A 170 -9.68 -9.85 3.37
C LYS A 170 -10.02 -8.37 3.23
N TRP A 171 -11.17 -8.09 2.63
CA TRP A 171 -11.65 -6.74 2.36
C TRP A 171 -13.07 -6.58 2.85
N ALA A 172 -13.27 -5.68 3.81
CA ALA A 172 -14.59 -5.39 4.33
C ALA A 172 -15.24 -4.23 3.59
N PHE A 173 -16.54 -4.37 3.35
CA PHE A 173 -17.39 -3.34 2.77
C PHE A 173 -18.78 -3.43 3.38
N THR A 174 -19.60 -2.42 3.14
CA THR A 174 -20.97 -2.34 3.65
C THR A 174 -21.94 -2.01 2.54
N VAL A 175 -23.18 -2.46 2.70
CA VAL A 175 -24.31 -1.99 1.89
C VAL A 175 -25.31 -1.30 2.80
N SER A 176 -25.49 0.00 2.60
CA SER A 176 -26.49 0.79 3.33
C SER A 176 -27.81 0.78 2.56
N ILE A 177 -28.89 0.40 3.22
CA ILE A 177 -30.24 0.29 2.64
C ILE A 177 -31.18 1.22 3.39
N ASP A 178 -31.83 2.12 2.67
CA ASP A 178 -32.90 2.96 3.18
C ASP A 178 -34.08 2.11 3.65
N ASP A 179 -34.80 2.59 4.66
CA ASP A 179 -35.85 1.82 5.32
C ASP A 179 -36.99 1.48 4.33
N SER A 180 -37.19 2.33 3.31
CA SER A 180 -38.13 2.08 2.21
C SER A 180 -37.74 0.93 1.26
N MET A 181 -36.47 0.50 1.27
CA MET A 181 -35.91 -0.52 0.38
C MET A 181 -35.56 -1.83 1.09
N LEU A 182 -35.96 -2.01 2.36
CA LEU A 182 -35.63 -3.19 3.16
C LEU A 182 -36.09 -4.51 2.53
N GLY A 183 -37.18 -4.51 1.74
CA GLY A 183 -37.66 -5.69 1.02
C GLY A 183 -36.66 -6.27 0.00
N CYS A 184 -35.68 -5.47 -0.46
CA CYS A 184 -34.62 -5.92 -1.36
C CYS A 184 -33.41 -6.52 -0.63
N LYS A 185 -33.36 -6.48 0.71
CA LYS A 185 -32.21 -6.89 1.53
C LYS A 185 -31.73 -8.31 1.18
N ASP A 186 -32.59 -9.31 1.34
CA ASP A 186 -32.20 -10.72 1.22
C ASP A 186 -31.73 -11.05 -0.19
N LYS A 187 -32.36 -10.41 -1.19
CA LYS A 187 -31.97 -10.52 -2.58
C LYS A 187 -30.57 -9.94 -2.83
N ILE A 188 -30.28 -8.75 -2.28
CA ILE A 188 -28.96 -8.12 -2.40
C ILE A 188 -27.89 -8.99 -1.73
N THR A 189 -28.14 -9.45 -0.48
CA THR A 189 -27.24 -10.35 0.24
C THR A 189 -26.98 -11.63 -0.55
N SER A 190 -28.02 -12.29 -1.06
CA SER A 190 -27.88 -13.51 -1.87
C SER A 190 -27.07 -13.29 -3.16
N LEU A 191 -27.23 -12.15 -3.83
CA LEU A 191 -26.50 -11.86 -5.06
C LEU A 191 -25.01 -11.57 -4.78
N LEU A 192 -24.70 -10.95 -3.65
CA LEU A 192 -23.33 -10.68 -3.23
C LEU A 192 -22.63 -11.96 -2.78
N THR A 193 -23.24 -12.76 -1.91
CA THR A 193 -22.62 -14.00 -1.38
C THR A 193 -22.51 -15.11 -2.43
N SER A 194 -23.35 -15.10 -3.46
CA SER A 194 -23.22 -15.99 -4.64
C SER A 194 -22.20 -15.51 -5.67
N ALA A 195 -21.72 -14.26 -5.57
CA ALA A 195 -20.72 -13.76 -6.50
C ALA A 195 -19.38 -14.50 -6.33
N ARG A 196 -18.72 -14.74 -7.46
CA ARG A 196 -17.43 -15.46 -7.52
C ARG A 196 -16.33 -14.67 -8.24
N LYS A 197 -16.65 -13.52 -8.83
CA LYS A 197 -15.72 -12.77 -9.70
C LYS A 197 -15.75 -11.25 -9.54
N LEU A 198 -14.61 -10.69 -9.14
CA LEU A 198 -14.32 -9.26 -8.97
C LEU A 198 -13.25 -8.78 -9.98
N GLY A 199 -13.21 -7.46 -10.22
CA GLY A 199 -12.12 -6.80 -10.95
C GLY A 199 -12.11 -6.98 -12.47
N LYS A 200 -11.00 -6.56 -13.10
CA LYS A 200 -10.72 -6.72 -14.54
C LYS A 200 -10.04 -8.08 -14.79
N SER A 201 -10.06 -8.55 -16.04
CA SER A 201 -9.35 -9.77 -16.46
C SER A 201 -9.80 -11.05 -15.71
N LYS A 202 -11.13 -11.24 -15.61
CA LYS A 202 -11.86 -12.33 -14.91
C LYS A 202 -11.64 -13.74 -15.51
N SER A 203 -10.37 -14.09 -15.73
CA SER A 203 -9.87 -15.35 -16.30
C SER A 203 -9.62 -16.39 -15.21
N THR A 204 -9.00 -17.53 -15.56
CA THR A 204 -8.69 -18.60 -14.59
C THR A 204 -7.71 -18.16 -13.51
N GLU A 205 -6.86 -17.16 -13.82
CA GLU A 205 -5.75 -16.71 -12.97
C GLU A 205 -6.09 -15.53 -12.05
N TYR A 206 -7.11 -14.72 -12.39
CA TYR A 206 -7.44 -13.51 -11.64
C TYR A 206 -8.93 -13.40 -11.37
N GLY A 207 -9.26 -12.66 -10.32
CA GLY A 207 -10.62 -12.16 -10.10
C GLY A 207 -11.50 -13.04 -9.21
N ARG A 208 -11.05 -14.22 -8.77
CA ARG A 208 -11.83 -15.10 -7.88
C ARG A 208 -11.93 -14.53 -6.48
N VAL A 209 -13.15 -14.50 -5.95
CA VAL A 209 -13.46 -13.98 -4.62
C VAL A 209 -14.55 -14.82 -3.95
N LYS A 210 -14.52 -14.84 -2.62
CA LYS A 210 -15.59 -15.32 -1.76
C LYS A 210 -16.12 -14.14 -0.95
N ILE A 211 -17.43 -13.92 -0.97
CA ILE A 211 -18.09 -12.86 -0.19
C ILE A 211 -18.97 -13.52 0.86
N GLU A 212 -18.82 -13.07 2.10
CA GLU A 212 -19.53 -13.58 3.27
C GLU A 212 -20.25 -12.41 3.96
N ASP A 213 -21.50 -12.62 4.34
CA ASP A 213 -22.25 -11.71 5.20
C ASP A 213 -21.80 -11.94 6.66
N ILE A 214 -21.61 -10.86 7.42
CA ILE A 214 -21.08 -10.88 8.79
C ILE A 214 -22.21 -10.62 9.81
N GLU A 215 -23.49 -10.60 9.42
CA GLU A 215 -24.63 -10.30 10.31
C GLU A 215 -24.81 -11.25 11.52
N GLU A 216 -23.97 -12.28 11.74
CA GLU A 216 -24.04 -13.22 12.88
C GLU A 216 -22.68 -13.47 13.59
N ALA A 217 -21.83 -12.44 13.74
CA ALA A 217 -20.71 -12.51 14.67
C ALA A 217 -20.77 -11.33 15.65
N GLU A 218 -20.51 -11.59 16.93
CA GLU A 218 -20.21 -10.58 17.96
C GLU A 218 -18.99 -9.69 17.58
N ASP A 219 -18.35 -9.96 16.43
CA ASP A 219 -17.23 -9.26 15.82
C ASP A 219 -17.68 -8.33 14.66
N THR A 220 -18.63 -7.41 14.88
CA THR A 220 -18.60 -6.19 14.07
C THR A 220 -17.27 -5.48 14.41
N PRO A 221 -16.35 -5.29 13.44
CA PRO A 221 -15.15 -4.51 13.71
C PRO A 221 -15.58 -3.18 14.31
N GLU A 222 -15.04 -2.84 15.47
CA GLU A 222 -15.44 -1.62 16.18
C GLU A 222 -15.31 -0.44 15.21
N ALA A 223 -16.45 0.06 14.75
CA ALA A 223 -16.54 1.47 14.39
C ALA A 223 -16.30 2.17 15.71
N ILE A 224 -15.02 2.43 16.04
CA ILE A 224 -14.66 3.18 17.23
C ILE A 224 -15.58 4.37 17.24
N GLU A 225 -16.36 4.53 18.32
CA GLU A 225 -17.08 5.75 18.55
C GLU A 225 -16.04 6.86 18.51
N ILE A 226 -16.06 7.56 17.39
CA ILE A 226 -15.12 8.61 17.15
C ILE A 226 -15.46 9.71 18.15
N GLN A 227 -14.64 9.79 19.21
CA GLN A 227 -14.85 10.75 20.28
C GLN A 227 -14.88 12.15 19.68
N THR A 228 -16.08 12.73 19.70
CA THR A 228 -16.34 14.05 19.17
C THR A 228 -16.48 14.99 20.34
N ILE A 229 -15.65 16.03 20.38
CA ILE A 229 -15.71 17.03 21.46
C ILE A 229 -16.78 18.05 21.10
N ASN A 230 -17.91 18.04 21.83
CA ASN A 230 -18.92 19.09 21.80
C ASN A 230 -18.46 20.24 22.72
N GLY A 231 -17.64 21.14 22.20
CA GLY A 231 -17.22 22.37 22.89
C GLY A 231 -17.55 23.63 22.09
N GLU A 232 -17.13 24.79 22.57
CA GLU A 232 -17.15 26.09 21.85
C GLU A 232 -16.20 26.07 20.63
N GLN A 233 -16.44 25.16 19.69
CA GLN A 233 -15.58 24.95 18.54
C GLN A 233 -15.98 25.90 17.41
N GLU A 234 -15.03 26.73 16.98
CA GLU A 234 -15.16 27.53 15.77
C GLU A 234 -15.02 26.69 14.49
N TYR A 235 -14.58 25.43 14.59
CA TYR A 235 -14.24 24.57 13.46
C TYR A 235 -14.80 23.15 13.60
N LEU A 236 -15.29 22.61 12.48
CA LEU A 236 -15.55 21.19 12.27
C LEU A 236 -14.53 20.61 11.29
N TYR A 237 -14.11 19.37 11.55
CA TYR A 237 -13.17 18.64 10.73
C TYR A 237 -13.88 17.50 10.01
N LEU A 238 -14.02 17.61 8.69
CA LEU A 238 -14.65 16.60 7.86
C LEU A 238 -13.57 15.76 7.18
N TYR A 239 -13.45 14.51 7.58
CA TYR A 239 -12.56 13.54 6.95
C TYR A 239 -13.32 12.77 5.86
N ALA A 240 -12.81 12.81 4.63
CA ALA A 240 -13.33 12.05 3.50
C ALA A 240 -12.95 10.57 3.63
N LYS A 241 -13.84 9.74 4.18
CA LYS A 241 -13.65 8.29 4.27
C LYS A 241 -13.67 7.63 2.89
N SER A 242 -14.58 8.10 2.05
CA SER A 242 -14.67 7.73 0.64
C SER A 242 -14.38 8.94 -0.27
N ARG A 243 -14.39 8.72 -1.58
CA ARG A 243 -14.30 9.83 -2.53
C ARG A 243 -15.56 10.69 -2.44
N LEU A 244 -15.41 12.02 -2.43
CA LEU A 244 -16.54 12.95 -2.43
C LEU A 244 -16.70 13.54 -3.82
N ALA A 245 -17.87 13.37 -4.43
CA ALA A 245 -18.24 14.07 -5.66
C ALA A 245 -19.27 15.14 -5.26
N LEU A 246 -18.85 16.39 -5.21
CA LEU A 246 -19.64 17.47 -4.63
C LEU A 246 -19.97 18.52 -5.68
N THR A 247 -21.00 19.31 -5.42
CA THR A 247 -21.45 20.36 -6.34
C THR A 247 -21.13 21.75 -5.81
N ASP A 248 -20.93 22.68 -6.73
CA ASP A 248 -20.95 24.11 -6.43
C ASP A 248 -22.40 24.61 -6.19
N SER A 249 -22.53 25.93 -6.01
CA SER A 249 -23.82 26.60 -5.80
C SER A 249 -24.78 26.52 -7.00
N HIS A 250 -24.29 26.12 -8.17
CA HIS A 250 -25.07 25.95 -9.39
C HIS A 250 -25.43 24.47 -9.65
N GLY A 251 -25.06 23.56 -8.74
CA GLY A 251 -25.29 22.12 -8.91
C GLY A 251 -24.30 21.45 -9.86
N ILE A 252 -23.21 22.12 -10.23
CA ILE A 252 -22.18 21.58 -11.12
C ILE A 252 -21.13 20.86 -10.28
N ASN A 253 -20.75 19.64 -10.69
CA ASN A 253 -19.68 18.89 -10.03
C ASN A 253 -18.38 19.71 -10.00
N SER A 254 -17.78 19.90 -8.81
CA SER A 254 -16.72 20.88 -8.59
C SER A 254 -15.73 20.47 -7.50
N PHE A 255 -14.50 20.99 -7.59
CA PHE A 255 -13.48 20.90 -6.53
C PHE A 255 -13.62 21.99 -5.46
N THR A 256 -14.47 22.99 -5.71
CA THR A 256 -14.83 24.04 -4.76
C THR A 256 -16.30 23.87 -4.39
N PRO A 257 -16.62 22.89 -3.52
CA PRO A 257 -18.00 22.57 -3.18
C PRO A 257 -18.69 23.73 -2.45
N SER A 258 -19.99 23.83 -2.65
CA SER A 258 -20.84 24.67 -1.81
C SER A 258 -20.98 24.09 -0.39
N ILE A 259 -21.40 24.91 0.56
CA ILE A 259 -21.61 24.44 1.93
C ILE A 259 -22.79 23.47 2.01
N GLU A 260 -23.78 23.63 1.13
CA GLU A 260 -24.94 22.75 1.03
C GLU A 260 -24.58 21.35 0.54
N SER A 261 -23.65 21.23 -0.42
CA SER A 261 -23.19 19.92 -0.89
C SER A 261 -22.34 19.19 0.16
N LEU A 262 -21.73 19.92 1.10
CA LEU A 262 -21.14 19.39 2.33
C LEU A 262 -22.18 19.02 3.41
N GLY A 263 -23.46 19.23 3.13
CA GLY A 263 -24.59 18.87 3.99
C GLY A 263 -24.96 19.91 5.04
N PHE A 264 -24.36 21.11 5.00
CA PHE A 264 -24.78 22.24 5.83
C PHE A 264 -26.04 22.91 5.25
N ASN A 265 -26.73 23.68 6.08
CA ASN A 265 -27.73 24.60 5.57
C ASN A 265 -27.02 25.86 5.05
N LYS A 266 -27.65 26.57 4.11
CA LYS A 266 -27.12 27.83 3.62
C LYS A 266 -27.15 28.87 4.74
N ASP A 267 -25.98 29.24 5.22
CA ASP A 267 -25.77 30.15 6.34
C ASP A 267 -24.43 30.86 6.15
N ASP A 268 -24.45 32.20 6.12
CA ASP A 268 -23.25 33.02 5.91
C ASP A 268 -22.23 32.90 7.05
N SER A 269 -22.65 32.38 8.22
CA SER A 269 -21.75 32.10 9.34
C SER A 269 -20.97 30.78 9.18
N VAL A 270 -21.29 29.97 8.18
CA VAL A 270 -20.62 28.69 7.90
C VAL A 270 -19.82 28.79 6.61
N SER A 271 -18.51 28.51 6.70
CA SER A 271 -17.62 28.61 5.53
C SER A 271 -16.48 27.61 5.60
N VAL A 272 -15.94 27.20 4.44
CA VAL A 272 -14.76 26.34 4.39
C VAL A 272 -13.51 27.17 4.62
N ASP A 273 -12.68 26.77 5.59
CA ASP A 273 -11.34 27.32 5.79
C ASP A 273 -10.32 26.52 4.95
N TRP A 274 -10.08 27.01 3.72
CA TRP A 274 -9.16 26.36 2.80
C TRP A 274 -7.69 26.40 3.26
N ASN A 275 -7.30 27.36 4.09
CA ASN A 275 -5.94 27.45 4.62
C ASN A 275 -5.66 26.34 5.64
N LYS A 276 -6.69 25.92 6.38
CA LYS A 276 -6.60 24.77 7.31
C LYS A 276 -6.92 23.43 6.66
N SER A 277 -7.61 23.43 5.52
CA SER A 277 -7.99 22.22 4.80
C SER A 277 -6.80 21.58 4.07
N GLN A 278 -6.79 20.24 4.03
CA GLN A 278 -5.80 19.46 3.29
C GLN A 278 -6.54 18.47 2.39
N ILE A 279 -6.77 18.89 1.15
CA ILE A 279 -7.51 18.10 0.17
C ILE A 279 -6.61 17.60 -0.95
N ARG A 280 -7.02 16.50 -1.56
CA ARG A 280 -6.55 16.11 -2.90
C ARG A 280 -7.75 15.91 -3.80
N THR A 281 -7.52 16.20 -5.06
CA THR A 281 -8.54 16.10 -6.09
C THR A 281 -8.04 15.19 -7.19
N SER A 282 -8.96 14.41 -7.74
CA SER A 282 -8.72 13.60 -8.91
C SER A 282 -9.91 13.66 -9.84
N ARG A 283 -9.73 13.13 -11.05
CA ARG A 283 -10.78 12.98 -12.03
C ARG A 283 -10.70 11.59 -12.63
N TYR A 284 -11.84 10.97 -12.87
CA TYR A 284 -11.88 9.67 -13.49
C TYR A 284 -13.18 9.47 -14.28
N THR A 285 -13.13 8.56 -15.24
CA THR A 285 -14.22 8.28 -16.18
C THR A 285 -14.64 6.82 -16.01
N PRO A 286 -15.77 6.52 -15.34
CA PRO A 286 -16.19 5.15 -15.11
C PRO A 286 -16.63 4.48 -16.41
N TYR A 287 -16.30 3.18 -16.55
CA TYR A 287 -16.79 2.37 -17.66
C TYR A 287 -18.03 1.59 -17.23
N VAL A 288 -19.13 1.75 -17.98
CA VAL A 288 -20.38 1.04 -17.72
C VAL A 288 -20.51 -0.14 -18.67
N GLY A 289 -20.29 -1.35 -18.12
CA GLY A 289 -20.30 -2.59 -18.90
C GLY A 289 -21.61 -2.86 -19.64
N ALA A 290 -22.76 -2.48 -19.06
CA ALA A 290 -24.07 -2.66 -19.69
C ALA A 290 -24.23 -1.81 -20.96
N ARG A 291 -23.73 -0.57 -20.97
CA ARG A 291 -23.72 0.33 -22.13
C ARG A 291 -22.52 0.12 -23.05
N ARG A 292 -21.51 -0.62 -22.58
CA ARG A 292 -20.19 -0.76 -23.20
C ARG A 292 -19.52 0.59 -23.49
N ASN A 293 -19.82 1.60 -22.68
CA ASN A 293 -19.35 2.96 -22.88
C ASN A 293 -18.92 3.59 -21.56
N PHE A 294 -18.15 4.67 -21.65
CA PHE A 294 -17.77 5.50 -20.54
C PHE A 294 -18.89 6.48 -20.16
N ASP A 295 -19.02 6.71 -18.86
CA ASP A 295 -19.82 7.81 -18.33
C ASP A 295 -19.05 9.13 -18.39
N PRO A 296 -19.71 10.28 -18.19
CA PRO A 296 -19.02 11.56 -18.09
C PRO A 296 -17.91 11.54 -17.03
N GLU A 297 -16.86 12.32 -17.28
CA GLU A 297 -15.76 12.50 -16.32
C GLU A 297 -16.29 13.04 -15.00
N ARG A 298 -15.84 12.44 -13.90
CA ARG A 298 -16.22 12.81 -12.54
C ARG A 298 -15.07 13.53 -11.88
N LEU A 299 -15.32 14.74 -11.41
CA LEU A 299 -14.45 15.45 -10.49
C LEU A 299 -14.73 14.93 -9.08
N VAL A 300 -13.67 14.57 -8.35
CA VAL A 300 -13.79 14.06 -6.98
C VAL A 300 -12.70 14.61 -6.06
N ILE A 301 -13.07 14.82 -4.81
CA ILE A 301 -12.13 14.96 -3.69
C ILE A 301 -11.77 13.55 -3.23
N ASP A 302 -10.49 13.24 -3.19
CA ASP A 302 -10.00 11.91 -2.85
C ASP A 302 -10.19 11.59 -1.37
N LYS A 303 -10.43 10.31 -1.07
CA LYS A 303 -10.42 9.79 0.30
C LYS A 303 -9.10 10.12 1.01
N GLY A 304 -9.17 10.37 2.31
CA GLY A 304 -8.06 10.90 3.11
C GLY A 304 -8.03 12.43 3.16
N SER A 305 -8.79 13.13 2.31
CA SER A 305 -8.91 14.59 2.39
C SER A 305 -9.57 15.03 3.69
N VAL A 306 -9.10 16.16 4.22
CA VAL A 306 -9.66 16.81 5.41
C VAL A 306 -10.11 18.21 5.04
N ILE A 307 -11.42 18.46 5.18
CA ILE A 307 -12.04 19.75 4.95
C ILE A 307 -12.35 20.36 6.30
N VAL A 308 -11.85 21.57 6.55
CA VAL A 308 -12.06 22.30 7.79
C VAL A 308 -13.14 23.35 7.54
N VAL A 309 -14.23 23.28 8.30
CA VAL A 309 -15.39 24.17 8.15
C VAL A 309 -15.49 25.05 9.38
N ARG A 310 -15.48 26.37 9.20
CA ARG A 310 -15.80 27.32 10.25
C ARG A 310 -17.30 27.28 10.53
N VAL A 311 -17.66 27.18 11.81
CA VAL A 311 -19.05 27.14 12.29
C VAL A 311 -19.26 28.15 13.41
N PRO A 312 -20.48 28.67 13.60
CA PRO A 312 -20.79 29.58 14.69
C PRO A 312 -20.65 28.88 16.05
N LYS A 313 -20.36 29.68 17.08
CA LYS A 313 -20.28 29.21 18.46
C LYS A 313 -21.62 28.58 18.88
N GLY A 314 -21.57 27.37 19.45
CA GLY A 314 -22.77 26.61 19.85
C GLY A 314 -23.43 25.83 18.72
N PHE A 315 -22.76 25.65 17.57
CA PHE A 315 -23.25 24.79 16.50
C PHE A 315 -23.60 23.37 16.99
N ASN A 316 -24.75 22.85 16.56
CA ASN A 316 -25.21 21.51 16.94
C ASN A 316 -24.46 20.42 16.15
N THR A 317 -23.25 20.11 16.59
CA THR A 317 -22.39 19.08 15.98
C THR A 317 -23.05 17.70 15.97
N SER A 318 -23.71 17.30 17.06
CA SER A 318 -24.35 15.98 17.15
C SER A 318 -25.53 15.82 16.17
N GLY A 319 -26.37 16.84 16.03
CA GLY A 319 -27.44 16.84 15.02
C GLY A 319 -26.90 16.83 13.59
N PHE A 320 -25.77 17.53 13.36
CA PHE A 320 -25.09 17.48 12.07
C PHE A 320 -24.50 16.09 11.78
N GLN A 321 -23.91 15.43 12.78
CA GLN A 321 -23.41 14.07 12.66
C GLN A 321 -24.50 13.06 12.30
N GLU A 322 -25.67 13.16 12.95
CA GLU A 322 -26.81 12.31 12.63
C GLU A 322 -27.27 12.51 11.18
N LYS A 323 -27.31 13.77 10.72
CA LYS A 323 -27.63 14.12 9.33
C LYS A 323 -26.60 13.54 8.33
N ILE A 324 -25.31 13.65 8.64
CA ILE A 324 -24.19 13.21 7.79
C ILE A 324 -23.87 11.71 7.92
N ASN A 325 -24.58 10.97 8.77
CA ASN A 325 -24.49 9.49 8.77
C ASN A 325 -24.97 8.90 7.43
N LYS A 326 -25.72 9.67 6.64
CA LYS A 326 -25.99 9.36 5.22
C LYS A 326 -24.88 9.95 4.34
N PRO A 327 -24.37 9.20 3.34
CA PRO A 327 -23.39 9.73 2.42
C PRO A 327 -23.90 10.99 1.70
N ILE A 328 -23.00 11.90 1.37
CA ILE A 328 -23.32 13.19 0.75
C ILE A 328 -22.79 13.32 -0.69
N GLY A 329 -23.42 14.18 -1.48
CA GLY A 329 -23.00 14.48 -2.85
C GLY A 329 -23.53 13.52 -3.90
N LEU A 330 -22.78 13.37 -5.00
CA LEU A 330 -23.12 12.59 -6.18
C LEU A 330 -22.54 11.18 -6.11
N TYR A 331 -23.13 10.25 -6.87
CA TYR A 331 -22.68 8.87 -7.04
C TYR A 331 -22.61 8.06 -5.73
N ILE A 332 -23.47 8.41 -4.77
CA ILE A 332 -23.55 7.75 -3.46
C ILE A 332 -23.82 6.24 -3.59
N SER A 333 -24.64 5.81 -4.56
CA SER A 333 -24.88 4.39 -4.81
C SER A 333 -23.60 3.61 -5.14
N GLU A 334 -22.60 4.29 -5.73
CA GLU A 334 -21.32 3.71 -6.15
C GLU A 334 -20.22 3.78 -5.08
N GLY A 335 -20.56 4.20 -3.85
CA GLY A 335 -19.62 4.23 -2.71
C GLY A 335 -18.97 5.58 -2.45
N HIS A 336 -19.49 6.65 -3.06
CA HIS A 336 -19.08 8.02 -2.77
C HIS A 336 -19.80 8.60 -1.56
N GLY A 337 -19.22 9.65 -0.97
CA GLY A 337 -19.94 10.54 -0.05
C GLY A 337 -19.85 10.21 1.44
N GLU A 338 -19.21 9.12 1.84
CA GLU A 338 -18.95 8.84 3.26
C GLU A 338 -17.97 9.85 3.87
N VAL A 339 -18.41 10.53 4.92
CA VAL A 339 -17.63 11.52 5.69
C VAL A 339 -17.64 11.14 7.16
N ILE A 340 -16.51 11.36 7.83
CA ILE A 340 -16.39 11.26 9.28
C ILE A 340 -16.21 12.67 9.83
N VAL A 341 -17.07 13.06 10.78
CA VAL A 341 -17.02 14.37 11.44
C VAL A 341 -16.20 14.27 12.72
N ASN A 342 -15.26 15.20 12.90
CA ASN A 342 -14.42 15.36 14.09
C ASN A 342 -13.73 14.07 14.57
N PRO A 343 -12.99 13.35 13.68
CA PRO A 343 -12.19 12.23 14.12
C PRO A 343 -11.21 12.60 15.22
N SER A 344 -11.15 11.81 16.30
CA SER A 344 -10.33 12.09 17.49
C SER A 344 -8.86 12.32 17.13
N TRP A 345 -8.33 11.57 16.17
CA TRP A 345 -6.97 11.72 15.64
C TRP A 345 -6.74 13.01 14.82
N LEU A 346 -7.79 13.78 14.51
CA LEU A 346 -7.69 15.12 13.94
C LEU A 346 -7.89 16.24 14.98
N LEU A 347 -8.35 15.94 16.20
CA LEU A 347 -8.65 16.97 17.19
C LEU A 347 -7.41 17.45 17.97
N CYS A 348 -6.32 16.70 17.92
CA CYS A 348 -5.09 17.01 18.65
C CYS A 348 -3.95 17.40 17.71
N LYS A 349 -3.14 18.40 18.11
CA LYS A 349 -1.95 18.83 17.35
C LYS A 349 -0.95 17.69 17.10
N LYS A 350 -0.67 16.89 18.13
CA LYS A 350 0.12 15.66 18.03
C LYS A 350 -0.83 14.48 18.01
N VAL A 351 -0.71 13.65 16.98
CA VAL A 351 -1.56 12.48 16.79
C VAL A 351 -1.07 11.39 17.73
N ASN A 352 -1.96 10.93 18.60
CA ASN A 352 -1.73 9.78 19.45
C ASN A 352 -2.74 8.70 19.08
N PHE A 353 -2.26 7.51 18.78
CA PHE A 353 -3.09 6.34 18.59
C PHE A 353 -3.07 5.51 19.87
N THR A 354 -4.25 5.05 20.30
CA THR A 354 -4.34 4.05 21.37
C THR A 354 -3.92 2.73 20.77
N ARG A 355 -2.65 2.35 20.95
CA ARG A 355 -2.14 1.08 20.44
C ARG A 355 -2.72 -0.03 21.31
N THR A 356 -3.77 -0.70 20.83
CA THR A 356 -4.15 -1.99 21.40
C THR A 356 -2.96 -2.92 21.18
N THR A 357 -2.37 -3.40 22.27
CA THR A 357 -1.39 -4.49 22.23
C THR A 357 -2.11 -5.68 21.64
N THR A 358 -2.04 -5.86 20.32
CA THR A 358 -2.36 -7.15 19.72
C THR A 358 -1.29 -8.07 20.25
N THR A 359 -1.71 -8.98 21.12
CA THR A 359 -1.02 -10.22 21.42
C THR A 359 -0.52 -10.73 20.08
N THR A 360 0.80 -10.69 19.88
CA THR A 360 1.46 -11.45 18.82
C THR A 360 0.76 -12.80 18.78
N LEU A 361 0.03 -13.06 17.69
CA LEU A 361 -0.47 -14.40 17.41
C LEU A 361 0.73 -15.30 17.65
N SER A 362 0.63 -16.11 18.71
CA SER A 362 1.61 -17.13 19.02
C SER A 362 1.85 -17.84 17.71
N THR A 363 3.09 -17.79 17.22
CA THR A 363 3.58 -18.65 16.17
C THR A 363 3.10 -20.04 16.53
N SER A 364 2.04 -20.50 15.86
CA SER A 364 1.58 -21.87 16.01
C SER A 364 2.81 -22.71 15.75
N SER A 365 3.20 -23.52 16.73
CA SER A 365 4.35 -24.41 16.59
C SER A 365 4.21 -25.16 15.27
N PHE A 366 5.14 -24.87 14.36
CA PHE A 366 5.19 -25.50 13.05
C PHE A 366 5.16 -27.01 13.25
N THR A 367 4.16 -27.66 12.66
CA THR A 367 4.02 -29.12 12.71
C THR A 367 5.13 -29.78 11.90
N ASP A 368 5.53 -30.99 12.29
CA ASP A 368 6.59 -31.81 11.68
C ASP A 368 6.28 -32.30 10.24
N ASN A 369 5.94 -31.40 9.31
CA ASN A 369 5.78 -31.73 7.89
C ASN A 369 7.09 -31.46 7.12
N PRO A 370 7.54 -32.39 6.25
CA PRO A 370 8.71 -32.18 5.38
C PRO A 370 8.71 -30.85 4.59
N LEU A 371 7.54 -30.33 4.21
CA LEU A 371 7.45 -29.03 3.53
C LEU A 371 7.81 -27.86 4.46
N ASP A 372 7.41 -27.93 5.72
CA ASP A 372 7.69 -26.89 6.72
C ASP A 372 9.18 -26.88 7.09
N GLN A 373 9.79 -28.06 7.22
CA GLN A 373 11.25 -28.19 7.39
C GLN A 373 12.02 -27.62 6.19
N TRP A 374 11.53 -27.85 4.97
CA TRP A 374 12.13 -27.26 3.77
C TRP A 374 11.95 -25.73 3.71
N LEU A 375 10.78 -25.21 4.07
CA LEU A 375 10.54 -23.76 4.11
C LEU A 375 11.38 -23.07 5.19
N ALA A 376 11.51 -23.68 6.38
CA ALA A 376 12.41 -23.23 7.43
C ALA A 376 13.87 -23.24 6.95
N SER A 377 14.32 -24.31 6.28
CA SER A 377 15.68 -24.40 5.74
C SER A 377 15.93 -23.38 4.62
N GLN A 378 14.93 -23.09 3.78
CA GLN A 378 15.03 -22.02 2.77
C GLN A 378 15.13 -20.64 3.40
N ARG A 379 14.38 -20.38 4.48
CA ARG A 379 14.46 -19.12 5.23
C ARG A 379 15.82 -18.96 5.90
N GLU A 380 16.33 -20.00 6.57
CA GLU A 380 17.68 -19.99 7.15
C GLU A 380 18.77 -19.79 6.09
N GLN A 381 18.60 -20.37 4.89
CA GLN A 381 19.51 -20.16 3.77
C GLN A 381 19.45 -18.70 3.27
N GLN A 382 18.27 -18.10 3.20
CA GLN A 382 18.13 -16.68 2.82
C GLN A 382 18.71 -15.74 3.89
N ASP A 383 18.45 -16.00 5.17
CA ASP A 383 18.94 -15.19 6.29
C ASP A 383 20.47 -15.26 6.39
N SER A 384 21.06 -16.45 6.14
CA SER A 384 22.53 -16.60 6.07
C SER A 384 23.13 -15.89 4.85
N GLU A 385 22.52 -16.00 3.66
CA GLU A 385 22.95 -15.23 2.48
C GLU A 385 22.87 -13.71 2.71
N LEU A 386 21.81 -13.21 3.37
CA LEU A 386 21.64 -11.80 3.70
C LEU A 386 22.72 -11.30 4.67
N LYS A 387 23.09 -12.11 5.67
CA LYS A 387 24.17 -11.79 6.60
C LYS A 387 25.51 -11.66 5.89
N ILE A 388 25.85 -12.63 5.03
CA ILE A 388 27.09 -12.59 4.24
C ILE A 388 27.07 -11.40 3.28
N LEU A 389 25.93 -11.07 2.69
CA LEU A 389 25.79 -9.93 1.78
C LEU A 389 25.98 -8.58 2.51
N ALA A 390 25.50 -8.45 3.74
CA ALA A 390 25.77 -7.28 4.58
C ALA A 390 27.27 -7.14 4.88
N GLU A 391 27.95 -8.25 5.19
CA GLU A 391 29.41 -8.26 5.40
C GLU A 391 30.19 -7.91 4.13
N VAL A 392 29.75 -8.38 2.97
CA VAL A 392 30.34 -8.01 1.66
C VAL A 392 30.19 -6.51 1.39
N GLN A 393 29.03 -5.93 1.70
CA GLN A 393 28.81 -4.49 1.54
C GLN A 393 29.72 -3.68 2.47
N GLN A 394 29.83 -4.08 3.73
CA GLN A 394 30.73 -3.46 4.70
C GLN A 394 32.19 -3.54 4.22
N PHE A 395 32.63 -4.73 3.77
CA PHE A 395 33.98 -4.92 3.22
C PHE A 395 34.26 -4.03 2.01
N ILE A 396 33.32 -3.86 1.09
CA ILE A 396 33.46 -2.96 -0.07
C ILE A 396 33.53 -1.49 0.37
N ALA A 397 32.81 -1.11 1.44
CA ALA A 397 32.86 0.25 1.99
C ALA A 397 34.22 0.54 2.64
N ASP A 398 34.76 -0.42 3.40
CA ASP A 398 36.05 -0.30 4.09
C ASP A 398 37.23 -0.39 3.11
N ASN A 399 37.05 -1.06 1.96
CA ASN A 399 38.07 -1.24 0.93
C ASN A 399 37.64 -0.69 -0.45
N PRO A 400 37.60 0.64 -0.67
CA PRO A 400 37.17 1.23 -1.96
C PRO A 400 37.99 0.77 -3.18
N SER A 401 39.26 0.39 -2.99
CA SER A 401 40.19 -0.08 -4.03
C SER A 401 39.74 -1.40 -4.71
N VAL A 402 38.73 -2.06 -4.12
CA VAL A 402 38.06 -3.27 -4.63
C VAL A 402 37.23 -3.00 -5.89
N LYS A 403 36.74 -1.77 -6.09
CA LYS A 403 35.69 -1.44 -7.08
C LYS A 403 36.13 -1.39 -8.56
N HIS A 404 37.41 -1.53 -8.87
CA HIS A 404 37.94 -1.26 -10.23
C HIS A 404 38.80 -2.36 -10.84
N LYS A 405 38.31 -3.61 -10.91
CA LYS A 405 39.08 -4.74 -11.49
C LYS A 405 38.22 -5.80 -12.17
N LYS A 406 37.32 -5.41 -13.09
CA LYS A 406 36.29 -6.30 -13.70
C LYS A 406 36.83 -7.64 -14.22
N SER A 407 37.95 -7.63 -14.97
CA SER A 407 38.54 -8.85 -15.51
C SER A 407 39.16 -9.75 -14.44
N GLN A 408 39.74 -9.17 -13.40
CA GLN A 408 40.32 -9.91 -12.26
C GLN A 408 39.22 -10.53 -11.39
N TRP A 409 38.13 -9.79 -11.12
CA TRP A 409 36.96 -10.32 -10.43
C TRP A 409 36.27 -11.44 -11.22
N GLY A 410 36.30 -11.38 -12.56
CA GLY A 410 35.87 -12.50 -13.41
C GLY A 410 36.71 -13.76 -13.21
N GLN A 411 38.03 -13.61 -13.06
CA GLN A 411 38.96 -14.70 -12.78
C GLN A 411 38.82 -15.29 -11.37
N VAL A 412 38.56 -14.45 -10.37
CA VAL A 412 38.21 -14.88 -8.99
C VAL A 412 36.89 -15.66 -9.02
N ARG A 413 35.87 -15.15 -9.71
CA ARG A 413 34.56 -15.83 -9.83
C ARG A 413 34.65 -17.20 -10.50
N SER A 414 35.49 -17.32 -11.52
CA SER A 414 35.75 -18.62 -12.18
C SER A 414 36.34 -19.63 -11.19
N ARG A 415 37.28 -19.20 -10.34
CA ARG A 415 37.89 -20.06 -9.30
C ARG A 415 36.90 -20.42 -8.19
N CYS A 416 36.00 -19.51 -7.80
CA CYS A 416 34.91 -19.83 -6.88
C CYS A 416 33.99 -20.94 -7.41
N ARG A 417 33.74 -21.01 -8.72
CA ARG A 417 32.92 -22.07 -9.32
C ARG A 417 33.58 -23.44 -9.24
N SER A 418 34.90 -23.49 -9.24
CA SER A 418 35.68 -24.74 -9.18
C SER A 418 36.03 -25.16 -7.75
N ALA A 419 35.90 -24.28 -6.77
CA ALA A 419 36.22 -24.56 -5.37
C ALA A 419 35.04 -25.22 -4.65
N LYS A 420 35.32 -26.26 -3.84
CA LYS A 420 34.30 -26.98 -3.05
C LYS A 420 34.23 -26.55 -1.58
N ASN A 421 35.24 -25.85 -1.08
CA ASN A 421 35.33 -25.42 0.32
C ASN A 421 36.25 -24.21 0.50
N ASN A 422 36.26 -23.64 1.70
CA ASN A 422 37.05 -22.46 2.08
C ASN A 422 38.55 -22.66 1.83
N LYS A 423 39.10 -23.84 2.12
CA LYS A 423 40.52 -24.14 1.93
C LYS A 423 40.92 -24.12 0.45
N GLN A 424 40.11 -24.72 -0.42
CA GLN A 424 40.39 -24.75 -1.85
C GLN A 424 40.35 -23.36 -2.49
N ILE A 425 39.38 -22.52 -2.13
CA ILE A 425 39.35 -21.15 -2.66
C ILE A 425 40.51 -20.32 -2.09
N TYR A 426 40.88 -20.52 -0.83
CA TYR A 426 42.05 -19.90 -0.25
C TYR A 426 43.33 -20.28 -1.01
N ASP A 427 43.55 -21.57 -1.28
CA ASP A 427 44.71 -22.05 -2.03
C ASP A 427 44.73 -21.49 -3.46
N PHE A 428 43.58 -21.43 -4.13
CA PHE A 428 43.48 -20.82 -5.47
C PHE A 428 43.83 -19.34 -5.51
N LEU A 429 43.62 -18.60 -4.42
CA LEU A 429 43.88 -17.17 -4.34
C LEU A 429 45.26 -16.84 -3.75
N PHE A 430 45.71 -17.60 -2.75
CA PHE A 430 46.82 -17.24 -1.86
C PHE A 430 47.87 -18.35 -1.63
N SER A 431 47.81 -19.49 -2.33
CA SER A 431 48.84 -20.53 -2.20
C SER A 431 50.24 -20.00 -2.53
N GLU A 432 51.18 -20.18 -1.60
CA GLU A 432 52.58 -19.77 -1.77
C GLU A 432 53.45 -20.83 -2.44
N THR A 433 52.93 -22.04 -2.66
CA THR A 433 53.62 -23.11 -3.37
C THR A 433 54.08 -22.64 -4.75
N ILE A 434 55.33 -22.93 -5.09
CA ILE A 434 55.93 -22.56 -6.37
C ILE A 434 55.68 -23.67 -7.38
N GLU A 435 55.04 -23.33 -8.49
CA GLU A 435 54.77 -24.24 -9.60
C GLU A 435 55.20 -23.51 -10.89
N ASN A 436 56.07 -24.12 -11.70
CA ASN A 436 56.66 -23.49 -12.89
C ASN A 436 57.31 -22.10 -12.63
N GLY A 437 58.02 -21.95 -11.51
CA GLY A 437 58.77 -20.72 -11.18
C GLY A 437 57.94 -19.57 -10.61
N HIS A 438 56.63 -19.75 -10.37
CA HIS A 438 55.75 -18.72 -9.81
C HIS A 438 54.87 -19.25 -8.67
N LYS A 439 54.43 -18.37 -7.76
CA LYS A 439 53.45 -18.72 -6.71
C LYS A 439 52.11 -19.14 -7.35
N LYS A 440 51.54 -20.25 -6.89
CA LYS A 440 50.29 -20.83 -7.42
C LYS A 440 49.06 -19.95 -7.19
N GLY A 441 49.01 -19.21 -6.07
CA GLY A 441 47.88 -18.36 -5.70
C GLY A 441 47.69 -17.20 -6.68
N PHE A 442 46.50 -17.07 -7.27
CA PHE A 442 46.18 -16.09 -8.31
C PHE A 442 46.54 -14.65 -7.94
N LEU A 443 46.30 -14.25 -6.69
CA LEU A 443 46.55 -12.87 -6.25
C LEU A 443 48.02 -12.61 -5.89
N LEU A 444 48.86 -13.66 -5.86
CA LEU A 444 50.26 -13.58 -5.47
C LEU A 444 51.25 -13.67 -6.65
N HIS A 445 50.77 -13.74 -7.90
CA HIS A 445 51.64 -13.82 -9.07
C HIS A 445 51.16 -12.96 -10.27
N GLY A 446 52.11 -12.62 -11.14
CA GLY A 446 51.88 -11.92 -12.41
C GLY A 446 51.17 -10.56 -12.29
N LYS A 447 50.43 -10.18 -13.34
CA LYS A 447 49.67 -8.92 -13.44
C LYS A 447 48.57 -8.77 -12.38
N ALA A 448 48.18 -9.85 -11.70
CA ALA A 448 47.23 -9.80 -10.60
C ALA A 448 47.89 -9.20 -9.35
N LYS A 449 49.08 -9.69 -8.97
CA LYS A 449 49.86 -9.12 -7.86
C LYS A 449 50.16 -7.64 -8.05
N GLU A 450 50.55 -7.22 -9.25
CA GLU A 450 50.85 -5.80 -9.56
C GLU A 450 49.63 -4.87 -9.42
N LYS A 451 48.42 -5.41 -9.59
CA LYS A 451 47.18 -4.61 -9.60
C LYS A 451 46.45 -4.62 -8.27
N TRP A 452 46.74 -5.58 -7.38
CA TRP A 452 46.10 -5.70 -6.08
C TRP A 452 47.02 -5.13 -5.00
N SER A 453 46.49 -4.29 -4.12
CA SER A 453 47.27 -3.74 -3.01
C SER A 453 47.52 -4.84 -1.99
N ASP A 454 48.73 -4.89 -1.41
CA ASP A 454 49.09 -5.86 -0.38
C ASP A 454 48.11 -5.79 0.80
N TYR A 455 47.68 -4.59 1.20
CA TYR A 455 46.64 -4.39 2.21
C TYR A 455 45.32 -5.12 1.91
N LEU A 456 44.88 -5.12 0.65
CA LEU A 456 43.63 -5.79 0.25
C LEU A 456 43.80 -7.32 0.26
N ILE A 457 44.99 -7.80 -0.11
CA ILE A 457 45.33 -9.22 -0.04
C ILE A 457 45.33 -9.67 1.43
N ASP A 458 45.89 -8.87 2.33
CA ASP A 458 45.96 -9.16 3.75
C ASP A 458 44.60 -9.09 4.44
N ASP A 459 43.73 -8.15 4.05
CA ASP A 459 42.34 -8.09 4.51
C ASP A 459 41.54 -9.33 4.10
N LEU A 460 41.72 -9.81 2.87
CA LEU A 460 41.07 -11.04 2.40
C LEU A 460 41.60 -12.29 3.11
N LYS A 461 42.88 -12.34 3.45
CA LYS A 461 43.48 -13.41 4.26
C LYS A 461 43.00 -13.34 5.71
N SER A 462 42.87 -12.14 6.28
CA SER A 462 42.34 -11.92 7.63
C SER A 462 40.88 -12.38 7.71
N LYS A 463 40.08 -12.10 6.68
CA LYS A 463 38.70 -12.58 6.57
C LYS A 463 38.64 -14.11 6.46
N TYR A 464 39.60 -14.77 5.80
CA TYR A 464 39.69 -16.23 5.81
C TYR A 464 39.99 -16.77 7.21
N ASN A 465 40.97 -16.19 7.90
CA ASN A 465 41.34 -16.63 9.25
C ASN A 465 40.20 -16.47 10.25
N ALA A 466 39.38 -15.42 10.11
CA ALA A 466 38.18 -15.22 10.92
C ALA A 466 37.05 -16.25 10.66
N ASN A 467 37.07 -16.93 9.50
CA ASN A 467 36.02 -17.88 9.06
C ASN A 467 36.59 -19.27 8.76
N LYS A 468 37.74 -19.60 9.35
CA LYS A 468 38.48 -20.84 9.06
C LYS A 468 37.73 -22.08 9.57
N ASP A 469 36.92 -21.92 10.61
CA ASP A 469 36.18 -22.99 11.29
C ASP A 469 34.68 -23.02 10.93
N SER A 470 34.19 -22.08 10.11
CA SER A 470 32.76 -21.94 9.77
C SER A 470 32.45 -22.33 8.32
N GLY A 471 32.24 -23.64 8.10
CA GLY A 471 31.59 -24.19 6.90
C GLY A 471 32.13 -23.69 5.54
N THR A 472 31.22 -23.20 4.67
CA THR A 472 31.55 -22.59 3.37
C THR A 472 31.47 -21.05 3.37
N GLU A 473 31.39 -20.42 4.54
CA GLU A 473 31.09 -18.98 4.67
C GLU A 473 32.10 -18.09 3.93
N TYR A 474 33.39 -18.45 3.96
CA TYR A 474 34.41 -17.70 3.23
C TYR A 474 34.28 -17.86 1.71
N LEU A 475 33.98 -19.07 1.21
CA LEU A 475 33.73 -19.30 -0.21
C LEU A 475 32.53 -18.50 -0.71
N ASP A 476 31.44 -18.50 0.05
CA ASP A 476 30.23 -17.75 -0.28
C ASP A 476 30.45 -16.24 -0.20
N PHE A 477 31.22 -15.78 0.79
CA PHE A 477 31.69 -14.39 0.89
C PHE A 477 32.49 -13.96 -0.34
N ILE A 478 33.52 -14.71 -0.75
CA ILE A 478 34.33 -14.37 -1.93
C ILE A 478 33.50 -14.43 -3.22
N LYS A 479 32.58 -15.38 -3.31
CA LYS A 479 31.67 -15.52 -4.45
C LYS A 479 30.78 -14.29 -4.58
N LEU A 480 30.11 -13.86 -3.51
CA LEU A 480 29.28 -12.65 -3.49
C LEU A 480 30.13 -11.39 -3.71
N LEU A 481 31.28 -11.27 -3.04
CA LEU A 481 32.21 -10.16 -3.23
C LEU A 481 32.62 -10.03 -4.71
N SER A 482 32.93 -11.12 -5.39
CA SER A 482 33.27 -11.12 -6.81
C SER A 482 32.12 -10.68 -7.74
N MET A 483 30.87 -10.77 -7.27
CA MET A 483 29.67 -10.33 -8.00
C MET A 483 29.37 -8.85 -7.79
N TYR A 484 29.56 -8.34 -6.57
CA TYR A 484 29.19 -6.98 -6.18
C TYR A 484 30.32 -5.97 -6.31
N ALA A 485 31.57 -6.34 -6.03
CA ALA A 485 32.75 -5.49 -6.20
C ALA A 485 32.88 -4.82 -7.59
N PRO A 486 32.63 -5.51 -8.74
CA PRO A 486 32.82 -4.89 -10.06
C PRO A 486 31.64 -3.99 -10.52
N LYS A 487 30.57 -3.84 -9.74
CA LYS A 487 29.41 -3.01 -10.11
C LYS A 487 29.74 -1.53 -9.87
N LYS A 488 29.40 -0.65 -10.83
CA LYS A 488 29.51 0.81 -10.64
C LYS A 488 28.54 1.25 -9.55
N ASP A 489 28.90 2.28 -8.78
CA ASP A 489 27.93 2.98 -7.93
C ASP A 489 26.78 3.46 -8.83
N ASN A 490 25.60 2.85 -8.71
CA ASN A 490 24.35 3.46 -9.16
C ASN A 490 24.02 4.57 -8.16
N ARG A 491 24.79 5.66 -8.19
CA ARG A 491 24.37 6.96 -7.66
C ARG A 491 24.25 7.88 -8.87
N GLY A 492 23.01 8.19 -9.24
CA GLY A 492 22.68 9.08 -10.36
C GLY A 492 22.08 8.33 -11.55
N GLY A 493 20.81 7.96 -11.42
CA GLY A 493 19.93 7.61 -12.53
C GLY A 493 18.54 8.06 -12.09
N GLU A 494 18.07 9.14 -12.72
CA GLU A 494 16.89 9.95 -12.42
C GLU A 494 15.59 9.18 -12.16
#